data_AF-A0A9R1M0P4-F1
#
_entry.id   AF-A0A9R1M0P4-F1
#
_cell.length_a   1.000
_cell.length_b   1.000
_cell.length_c   1.000
_cell.angle_alpha   90.00
_cell.angle_beta   90.00
_cell.angle_gamma   90.00
#
_symmetry.space_group_name_H-M   'P 1'
#
loop_
_entity.id
_entity.type
_entity.pdbx_description
1 polymer ?
#
loop_
_entity_poly.entity_id
_entity_poly.type
_entity_poly.pdbx_seq_one_letter_code
_entity_poly.pdbx_strand_id
1 'polypeptide(L)'
;MEFSIANLPPADWSTKGVGIVEAGEGRLGILGFDGDFTSHLSYAVARNKGESPIQWQMEKTISLDSGYKHFIDAATERHLLLTRKPASSVHSLLVDEYFSMDAKTLQLQRVCAKQFSPRYGTHIYTNFPPSLLSSRAV
;
A
#
# COMPACT_ATOMS: atom_id res chain seq x y z
N MET A 1 -25.24 9.42 -6.08
CA MET A 1 -23.92 8.76 -6.06
C MET A 1 -24.15 7.45 -5.32
N GLU A 2 -24.07 6.32 -6.02
CA GLU A 2 -24.23 5.01 -5.41
C GLU A 2 -22.84 4.44 -5.14
N PHE A 3 -22.62 3.94 -3.92
CA PHE A 3 -21.38 3.28 -3.55
C PHE A 3 -21.57 1.77 -3.69
N SER A 4 -20.66 1.13 -4.42
CA SER A 4 -20.61 -0.33 -4.52
C SER A 4 -19.46 -0.87 -3.70
N ILE A 5 -19.69 -1.94 -2.95
CA ILE A 5 -18.67 -2.63 -2.18
C ILE A 5 -18.07 -3.71 -3.08
N ALA A 6 -16.78 -3.56 -3.40
CA ALA A 6 -16.03 -4.61 -4.06
C ALA A 6 -15.79 -5.77 -3.09
N ASN A 7 -16.13 -6.99 -3.49
CA ASN A 7 -15.67 -8.18 -2.78
C ASN A 7 -14.13 -8.21 -2.86
N LEU A 8 -13.44 -8.44 -1.74
CA LEU A 8 -12.00 -8.65 -1.75
C LEU A 8 -11.65 -10.04 -2.30
N PRO A 9 -10.42 -10.26 -2.81
CA PRO A 9 -10.00 -11.58 -3.25
C PRO A 9 -10.06 -12.55 -2.06
N PRO A 10 -10.45 -13.81 -2.28
CA PRO A 10 -10.39 -14.83 -1.24
C PRO A 10 -8.92 -15.11 -0.90
N ALA A 11 -8.40 -14.40 0.11
CA ALA A 11 -7.11 -14.67 0.72
C ALA A 11 -7.19 -14.29 2.20
N ASP A 12 -6.38 -14.96 3.02
CA ASP A 12 -6.20 -14.60 4.43
C ASP A 12 -5.31 -13.35 4.51
N TRP A 13 -5.86 -12.22 4.07
CA TRP A 13 -5.18 -10.94 4.08
C TRP A 13 -4.81 -10.59 5.52
N SER A 14 -3.52 -10.31 5.72
CA SER A 14 -3.03 -9.94 7.04
C SER A 14 -3.68 -8.66 7.57
N THR A 15 -3.63 -8.48 8.88
CA THR A 15 -4.04 -7.22 9.54
C THR A 15 -3.13 -6.03 9.21
N LYS A 16 -2.06 -6.22 8.42
CA LYS A 16 -1.05 -5.20 8.06
C LYS A 16 -1.45 -4.30 6.88
N GLY A 17 -2.71 -4.41 6.45
CA GLY A 17 -3.32 -3.54 5.46
C GLY A 17 -3.43 -4.16 4.07
N VAL A 18 -4.30 -3.55 3.26
CA VAL A 18 -4.56 -3.86 1.86
C VAL A 18 -4.60 -2.53 1.11
N GLY A 19 -4.01 -2.49 -0.09
CA GLY A 19 -4.03 -1.34 -0.97
C GLY A 19 -4.75 -1.65 -2.28
N ILE A 20 -5.62 -0.74 -2.72
CA ILE A 20 -6.26 -0.80 -4.04
C ILE A 20 -5.54 0.19 -4.97
N VAL A 21 -5.19 -0.27 -6.16
CA VAL A 21 -4.43 0.50 -7.16
C VAL A 21 -5.04 0.32 -8.56
N GLU A 22 -4.65 1.16 -9.51
CA GLU A 22 -4.95 0.96 -10.93
C GLU A 22 -4.00 -0.11 -11.50
N ALA A 23 -4.57 -1.13 -12.13
CA ALA A 23 -3.87 -2.32 -12.64
C ALA A 23 -3.64 -2.30 -14.16
N GLY A 24 -3.72 -1.13 -14.78
CA GLY A 24 -3.75 -0.96 -16.21
C GLY A 24 -5.12 -1.24 -16.84
N GLU A 25 -5.32 -0.63 -18.01
CA GLU A 25 -6.54 -0.79 -18.82
C GLU A 25 -7.84 -0.40 -18.08
N GLY A 26 -7.77 0.36 -16.98
CA GLY A 26 -8.94 0.67 -16.17
C GLY A 26 -9.44 -0.52 -15.33
N ARG A 27 -8.55 -1.48 -15.03
CA ARG A 27 -8.82 -2.58 -14.10
C ARG A 27 -8.32 -2.21 -12.70
N LEU A 28 -8.96 -2.79 -11.70
CA LEU A 28 -8.53 -2.65 -10.31
C LEU A 28 -7.49 -3.71 -9.94
N GLY A 29 -6.48 -3.30 -9.21
CA GLY A 29 -5.48 -4.15 -8.58
C GLY A 29 -5.59 -4.08 -7.07
N ILE A 30 -5.29 -5.19 -6.41
CA ILE A 30 -5.22 -5.30 -4.95
C ILE A 30 -3.84 -5.82 -4.57
N LEU A 31 -3.19 -5.13 -3.63
CA LEU A 31 -1.98 -5.56 -2.97
C LEU A 31 -2.23 -5.77 -1.48
N GLY A 32 -1.66 -6.83 -0.93
CA GLY A 32 -1.69 -7.08 0.51
C GLY A 32 -0.80 -8.24 0.90
N PHE A 33 -0.59 -8.41 2.20
CA PHE A 33 0.26 -9.50 2.70
C PHE A 33 -0.59 -10.74 2.97
N ASP A 34 -0.03 -11.89 2.61
CA ASP A 34 -0.61 -13.19 2.88
C ASP A 34 -0.28 -13.60 4.32
N GLY A 35 -1.20 -13.47 5.29
CA GLY A 35 -0.93 -13.79 6.70
C GLY A 35 0.03 -12.86 7.48
N ASP A 36 0.05 -13.01 8.81
CA ASP A 36 0.63 -12.01 9.74
C ASP A 36 2.17 -12.01 9.84
N PHE A 37 2.88 -12.97 9.24
CA PHE A 37 4.35 -13.06 9.32
C PHE A 37 5.04 -13.14 7.96
N THR A 38 4.31 -12.95 6.86
CA THR A 38 4.93 -13.06 5.55
C THR A 38 5.70 -11.81 5.17
N SER A 39 6.78 -12.06 4.44
CA SER A 39 7.56 -11.04 3.73
C SER A 39 7.15 -11.01 2.27
N HIS A 40 5.93 -11.44 1.97
CA HIS A 40 5.42 -11.59 0.61
C HIS A 40 4.21 -10.70 0.46
N LEU A 41 4.29 -9.78 -0.49
CA LEU A 41 3.18 -8.94 -0.90
C LEU A 41 2.56 -9.56 -2.14
N SER A 42 1.30 -9.98 -2.03
CA SER A 42 0.55 -10.59 -3.12
C SER A 42 -0.19 -9.52 -3.91
N TYR A 43 -0.18 -9.65 -5.24
CA TYR A 43 -0.86 -8.76 -6.18
C TYR A 43 -1.90 -9.53 -6.98
N ALA A 44 -3.16 -9.10 -6.87
CA ALA A 44 -4.29 -9.64 -7.60
C ALA A 44 -4.96 -8.58 -8.46
N VAL A 45 -5.41 -8.95 -9.65
CA VAL A 45 -6.09 -8.04 -10.59
C VAL A 45 -7.52 -8.50 -10.86
N ALA A 46 -8.43 -7.55 -10.94
CA ALA A 46 -9.81 -7.77 -11.33
C ALA A 46 -9.89 -8.15 -12.81
N ARG A 47 -10.48 -9.31 -13.14
CA ARG A 47 -10.62 -9.78 -14.52
C ARG A 47 -11.74 -9.07 -15.29
N ASN A 48 -12.80 -8.68 -14.60
CA ASN A 48 -13.99 -8.08 -15.19
C ASN A 48 -14.07 -6.58 -14.90
N LYS A 49 -14.68 -5.86 -15.85
CA LYS A 49 -15.03 -4.44 -15.72
C LYS A 49 -16.56 -4.37 -15.66
N GLY A 50 -17.16 -3.90 -14.56
CA GLY A 50 -18.60 -3.62 -14.48
C GLY A 50 -19.39 -4.41 -13.42
N GLU A 51 -20.68 -4.65 -13.71
CA GLU A 51 -21.73 -5.07 -12.77
C GLU A 51 -21.67 -6.53 -12.29
N SER A 52 -20.77 -7.33 -12.87
CA SER A 52 -20.56 -8.71 -12.41
C SER A 52 -19.73 -8.72 -11.13
N PRO A 53 -19.94 -9.70 -10.21
CA PRO A 53 -19.08 -9.86 -9.05
C PRO A 53 -17.61 -9.90 -9.46
N ILE A 54 -16.75 -9.10 -8.81
CA ILE A 54 -15.36 -8.99 -9.21
C ILE A 54 -14.66 -10.34 -9.06
N GLN A 55 -14.12 -10.85 -10.16
CA GLN A 55 -13.31 -12.07 -10.14
C GLN A 55 -11.83 -11.68 -10.10
N TRP A 56 -11.21 -11.93 -8.97
CA TRP A 56 -9.79 -11.67 -8.76
C TRP A 56 -8.92 -12.79 -9.29
N GLN A 57 -7.80 -12.42 -9.91
CA GLN A 57 -6.75 -13.34 -10.31
C GLN A 57 -5.44 -12.90 -9.66
N MET A 58 -4.79 -13.79 -8.92
CA MET A 58 -3.41 -13.57 -8.48
C MET A 58 -2.48 -13.52 -9.68
N GLU A 59 -1.74 -12.42 -9.82
CA GLU A 59 -0.78 -12.21 -10.91
C GLU A 59 0.66 -12.37 -10.43
N LYS A 60 0.99 -11.84 -9.25
CA LYS A 60 2.37 -11.81 -8.77
C LYS A 60 2.48 -11.86 -7.26
N THR A 61 3.60 -12.41 -6.80
CA THR A 61 4.06 -12.28 -5.42
C THR A 61 5.37 -11.52 -5.41
N ILE A 62 5.46 -10.47 -4.60
CA ILE A 62 6.63 -9.63 -4.43
C ILE A 62 7.30 -10.01 -3.11
N SER A 63 8.54 -10.48 -3.18
CA SER A 63 9.35 -10.76 -2.00
C SER A 63 9.91 -9.47 -1.41
N LEU A 64 9.76 -9.32 -0.10
CA LEU A 64 10.30 -8.26 0.73
C LEU A 64 11.30 -8.86 1.73
N ASP A 65 11.98 -7.98 2.47
CA ASP A 65 13.05 -8.38 3.38
C ASP A 65 12.49 -9.03 4.67
N SER A 66 12.77 -10.31 4.88
CA SER A 66 12.27 -11.05 6.05
C SER A 66 12.84 -10.63 7.39
N GLY A 67 13.91 -9.82 7.41
CA GLY A 67 14.40 -9.18 8.63
C GLY A 67 13.48 -8.07 9.16
N TYR A 68 12.46 -7.69 8.40
CA TYR A 68 11.62 -6.53 8.69
C TYR A 68 10.12 -6.83 8.62
N LYS A 69 9.36 -6.07 9.40
CA LYS A 69 7.91 -6.01 9.32
C LYS A 69 7.52 -4.90 8.35
N HIS A 70 6.62 -5.22 7.42
CA HIS A 70 6.12 -4.30 6.41
C HIS A 70 4.64 -4.03 6.64
N PHE A 71 4.21 -2.79 6.43
CA PHE A 71 2.82 -2.36 6.58
C PHE A 71 2.43 -1.51 5.38
N ILE A 72 1.19 -1.64 4.91
CA ILE A 72 0.63 -0.72 3.91
C ILE A 72 0.02 0.44 4.67
N ASP A 73 0.54 1.65 4.44
CA ASP A 73 0.02 2.86 5.10
C ASP A 73 -1.05 3.55 4.26
N ALA A 74 -0.89 3.51 2.93
CA ALA A 74 -1.79 4.18 2.00
C ALA A 74 -1.64 3.63 0.58
N ALA A 75 -2.68 3.80 -0.22
CA ALA A 75 -2.65 3.55 -1.65
C ALA A 75 -3.25 4.74 -2.40
N THR A 76 -2.68 5.02 -3.56
CA THR A 76 -3.21 5.94 -4.58
C THR A 76 -3.43 5.13 -5.85
N GLU A 77 -4.03 5.73 -6.88
CA GLU A 77 -4.21 5.05 -8.18
C GLU A 77 -2.89 4.50 -8.74
N ARG A 78 -1.77 5.22 -8.55
CA ARG A 78 -0.48 4.86 -9.14
C ARG A 78 0.53 4.29 -8.15
N HIS A 79 0.48 4.67 -6.88
CA HIS A 79 1.51 4.31 -5.91
C HIS A 79 0.92 3.72 -4.65
N LEU A 80 1.58 2.69 -4.13
CA LEU A 80 1.36 2.10 -2.82
C LEU A 80 2.47 2.56 -1.87
N LEU A 81 2.10 3.01 -0.68
CA LEU A 81 3.05 3.46 0.35
C LEU A 81 3.15 2.41 1.45
N LEU A 82 4.40 2.09 1.78
CA LEU A 82 4.75 1.02 2.69
C LEU A 82 5.70 1.54 3.77
N THR A 83 5.47 1.14 5.02
CA THR A 83 6.43 1.32 6.11
C THR A 83 7.15 0.00 6.37
N ARG A 84 8.47 0.07 6.50
CA ARG A 84 9.36 -1.02 6.93
C ARG A 84 9.88 -0.72 8.33
N LYS A 85 9.68 -1.68 9.24
CA LYS A 85 10.13 -1.61 10.65
C LYS A 85 11.01 -2.81 11.00
N PRO A 86 12.05 -2.66 11.83
CA PRO A 86 12.84 -3.78 12.31
C PRO A 86 11.95 -4.86 12.99
N ALA A 87 12.15 -6.13 12.66
CA ALA A 87 11.36 -7.21 13.27
C ALA A 87 11.71 -7.46 14.74
N SER A 88 12.95 -7.17 15.15
CA SER A 88 13.43 -7.25 16.53
C SER A 88 13.89 -5.88 17.04
N SER A 89 13.60 -5.59 18.32
CA SER A 89 13.87 -4.30 18.96
C SER A 89 15.25 -4.24 19.63
N VAL A 90 16.18 -5.12 19.26
CA VAL A 90 17.30 -5.44 20.17
C VAL A 90 18.31 -4.30 20.28
N HIS A 91 18.61 -3.49 19.25
CA HIS A 91 19.58 -2.39 19.40
C HIS A 91 19.16 -1.08 18.72
N SER A 92 19.09 -0.04 19.56
CA SER A 92 19.41 1.38 19.30
C SER A 92 18.98 1.97 17.95
N LEU A 93 17.96 2.84 18.03
CA LEU A 93 17.37 3.64 16.95
C LEU A 93 16.47 2.81 16.03
N LEU A 94 15.22 2.63 16.46
CA LEU A 94 14.14 2.20 15.58
C LEU A 94 14.05 3.25 14.46
N VAL A 95 14.56 2.96 13.28
CA VAL A 95 14.40 3.82 12.11
C VAL A 95 13.30 3.18 11.28
N ASP A 96 12.17 3.87 11.19
CA ASP A 96 11.10 3.49 10.26
C ASP A 96 11.51 3.99 8.88
N GLU A 97 11.44 3.10 7.90
CA GLU A 97 11.72 3.44 6.51
C GLU A 97 10.44 3.42 5.71
N TYR A 98 10.31 4.40 4.83
CA TYR A 98 9.12 4.59 4.02
C TYR A 98 9.47 4.32 2.57
N PHE A 99 8.64 3.52 1.92
CA PHE A 99 8.80 3.12 0.54
C PHE A 99 7.56 3.48 -0.25
N SER A 100 7.77 3.79 -1.52
CA SER A 100 6.74 3.91 -2.53
C SER A 100 6.92 2.78 -3.53
N MET A 101 5.84 2.08 -3.85
CA MET A 101 5.79 1.09 -4.92
C MET A 101 4.96 1.65 -6.07
N ASP A 102 5.51 1.68 -7.27
CA ASP A 102 4.74 2.01 -8.48
C ASP A 102 3.86 0.81 -8.85
N ALA A 103 2.54 0.99 -8.91
CA ALA A 103 1.55 -0.07 -9.09
C ALA A 103 1.68 -0.78 -10.45
N LYS A 104 2.13 -0.06 -11.48
CA LYS A 104 2.26 -0.60 -12.84
C LYS A 104 3.49 -1.50 -12.96
N THR A 105 4.61 -1.06 -12.40
CA THR A 105 5.90 -1.75 -12.50
C THR A 105 6.15 -2.71 -11.34
N LEU A 106 5.42 -2.54 -10.24
CA LEU A 106 5.61 -3.23 -8.96
C LEU A 106 7.03 -3.08 -8.40
N GLN A 107 7.70 -1.97 -8.77
CA GLN A 107 9.04 -1.65 -8.27
C GLN A 107 8.94 -0.83 -7.00
N LEU A 108 9.74 -1.21 -6.00
CA LEU A 108 9.81 -0.58 -4.70
C LEU A 108 10.97 0.42 -4.66
N GLN A 109 10.69 1.65 -4.23
CA GLN A 109 11.69 2.70 -4.05
C GLN A 109 11.61 3.26 -2.62
N ARG A 110 12.76 3.43 -1.97
CA ARG A 110 12.84 4.11 -0.68
C ARG A 110 12.60 5.61 -0.86
N VAL A 111 11.66 6.16 -0.12
CA VAL A 111 11.32 7.59 -0.14
C VAL A 111 12.10 8.32 0.94
N CYS A 112 12.02 7.84 2.18
CA CYS A 112 12.73 8.45 3.31
C CYS A 112 12.91 7.45 4.45
N ALA A 113 13.65 7.89 5.48
CA ALA A 113 13.81 7.15 6.71
C ALA A 113 13.80 8.12 7.87
N LYS A 114 13.10 7.73 8.94
CA LYS A 114 12.89 8.58 10.10
C LYS A 114 13.13 7.78 11.36
N GLN A 115 13.83 8.39 12.30
CA GLN A 115 13.93 7.83 13.64
C GLN A 115 12.53 7.80 14.28
N PHE A 116 12.07 6.59 14.57
CA PHE A 116 10.80 6.33 15.20
C PHE A 116 10.81 6.86 16.62
N SER A 117 9.82 7.71 16.93
CA SER A 117 9.53 8.15 18.28
C SER A 117 8.18 7.55 18.68
N PRO A 118 8.13 6.60 19.63
CA PRO A 118 6.87 5.95 20.02
C PRO A 118 5.81 6.91 20.56
N ARG A 119 6.18 8.15 20.90
CA ARG A 119 5.26 9.20 21.35
C ARG A 119 4.50 9.90 20.23
N TYR A 120 4.95 9.83 18.97
CA TYR A 120 4.34 10.55 17.87
C TYR A 120 4.14 9.64 16.66
N GLY A 121 2.88 9.34 16.36
CA GLY A 121 2.50 8.71 15.09
C GLY A 121 2.97 9.58 13.92
N THR A 122 3.58 8.96 12.92
CA THR A 122 3.91 9.65 11.67
C THR A 122 2.87 9.24 10.64
N HIS A 123 2.12 10.21 10.13
CA HIS A 123 1.17 9.99 9.05
C HIS A 123 1.74 10.54 7.77
N ILE A 124 1.78 9.71 6.73
CA ILE A 124 2.20 10.14 5.40
C ILE A 124 1.04 10.88 4.77
N TYR A 125 1.29 12.09 4.28
CA TYR A 125 0.31 12.83 3.51
C TYR A 125 0.33 12.34 2.05
N THR A 126 -0.79 11.81 1.57
CA THR A 126 -0.88 11.12 0.27
C THR A 126 -1.91 11.72 -0.66
N ASN A 127 -2.57 12.80 -0.23
CA ASN A 127 -3.60 13.48 -1.02
C ASN A 127 -2.98 14.55 -1.92
N PHE A 128 -3.76 15.03 -2.89
CA PHE A 128 -3.38 16.21 -3.65
C PHE A 128 -3.12 17.37 -2.68
N PRO A 129 -1.94 18.01 -2.73
CA PRO A 129 -1.66 19.14 -1.86
C PRO A 129 -2.81 20.14 -1.98
N PRO A 130 -3.25 20.76 -0.88
CA PRO A 130 -4.22 21.86 -0.98
C PRO A 130 -3.66 22.86 -1.99
N SER A 131 -4.53 23.39 -2.86
CA SER A 131 -4.12 24.37 -3.87
C SER A 131 -3.34 25.48 -3.20
N LEU A 132 -2.03 25.53 -3.42
CA LEU A 132 -1.13 26.54 -2.85
C LEU A 132 -1.34 27.91 -3.52
N LEU A 133 -2.17 27.96 -4.56
CA LEU A 133 -2.63 29.18 -5.17
C LEU A 133 -3.77 29.75 -4.31
N SER A 134 -3.42 30.72 -3.47
CA SER A 134 -4.39 31.70 -2.98
C SER A 134 -5.17 32.20 -4.21
N SER A 135 -6.47 31.92 -4.25
CA SER A 135 -7.34 32.72 -5.11
C SER A 135 -7.16 34.15 -4.63
N ARG A 136 -6.59 35.00 -5.48
CA ARG A 136 -6.70 36.44 -5.26
C ARG A 136 -8.20 36.72 -5.33
N ALA A 137 -8.83 36.91 -4.16
CA ALA A 137 -10.17 37.45 -4.11
C ALA A 137 -10.07 38.84 -4.75
N VAL A 138 -10.66 38.97 -5.94
CA VAL A 138 -10.89 40.25 -6.59
C VAL A 138 -12.06 40.92 -5.90
#